data_AF-A0A5K7Z7H8-F1
#
_entry.id   AF-A0A5K7Z7H8-F1
#
_cell.length_a   1.000
_cell.length_b   1.000
_cell.length_c   1.000
_cell.angle_alpha   90.00
_cell.angle_beta   90.00
_cell.angle_gamma   90.00
#
_symmetry.space_group_name_H-M   'P 1'
#
loop_
_entity.id
_entity.type
_entity.pdbx_description
1 polymer ?
#
loop_
_entity_poly.entity_id
_entity_poly.type
_entity_poly.pdbx_seq_one_letter_code
_entity_poly.pdbx_strand_id
1 'polypeptide(L)'
;MKIQLDLTNHCIQTEVKRRHEAAISRYFKGRKDREAIEAELVLLEKALSSFDFARLRSRWPVLAGGDDRPVFLVDGDSGLPCLRFDDQAIRPPADES
;
A
#
# COMPACT_ATOMS: atom_id res chain seq x y z
N MET A 1 6.46 9.88 -1.48
CA MET A 1 7.13 8.55 -1.43
C MET A 1 6.34 7.56 -2.28
N LYS A 2 7.00 6.55 -2.89
CA LYS A 2 6.36 5.51 -3.72
C LYS A 2 6.85 4.14 -3.29
N ILE A 3 5.93 3.24 -2.97
CA ILE A 3 6.19 1.86 -2.53
C ILE A 3 5.58 0.92 -3.56
N GLN A 4 6.39 0.06 -4.18
CA GLN A 4 5.87 -1.01 -5.03
C GLN A 4 5.34 -2.14 -4.17
N LEU A 5 4.15 -2.65 -4.50
CA LEU A 5 3.49 -3.75 -3.81
C LEU A 5 3.48 -4.96 -4.73
N ASP A 6 3.96 -6.09 -4.23
CA ASP A 6 3.97 -7.35 -4.97
C ASP A 6 2.70 -8.15 -4.64
N LEU A 7 1.80 -8.25 -5.62
CA LEU A 7 0.52 -8.96 -5.46
C LEU A 7 0.52 -10.33 -6.17
N THR A 8 1.70 -10.82 -6.57
CA THR A 8 1.82 -12.07 -7.36
C THR A 8 1.26 -13.25 -6.57
N ASN A 9 1.57 -13.31 -5.27
CA ASN A 9 1.20 -14.44 -4.41
C ASN A 9 0.12 -14.09 -3.38
N HIS A 10 -0.17 -12.81 -3.17
CA HIS A 10 -1.01 -12.36 -2.07
C HIS A 10 -1.85 -11.14 -2.48
N CYS A 11 -2.99 -10.97 -1.80
CA CYS A 11 -3.82 -9.80 -2.01
C CYS A 11 -3.21 -8.52 -1.42
N ILE A 12 -3.71 -7.38 -1.87
CA ILE A 12 -3.26 -6.04 -1.46
C ILE A 12 -3.15 -5.87 0.06
N GLN A 13 -4.13 -6.36 0.82
CA GLN A 13 -4.15 -6.24 2.27
C GLN A 13 -2.98 -7.00 2.92
N THR A 14 -2.73 -8.22 2.45
CA THR A 14 -1.67 -9.08 2.98
C THR A 14 -0.30 -8.49 2.64
N GLU A 15 -0.10 -8.02 1.42
CA GLU A 15 1.17 -7.41 1.02
C GLU A 15 1.47 -6.13 1.81
N VAL A 16 0.50 -5.24 1.96
CA VAL A 16 0.66 -4.01 2.77
C VAL A 16 1.02 -4.35 4.22
N LYS A 17 0.36 -5.35 4.83
CA LYS A 17 0.68 -5.82 6.19
C LYS A 17 2.09 -6.38 6.29
N ARG A 18 2.49 -7.27 5.38
CA ARG A 18 3.85 -7.86 5.36
C ARG A 18 4.91 -6.78 5.23
N ARG A 19 4.66 -5.79 4.38
CA ARG A 19 5.58 -4.68 4.15
C ARG A 19 5.68 -3.78 5.37
N HIS A 20 4.56 -3.55 6.06
CA HIS A 20 4.54 -2.82 7.33
C HIS A 20 5.35 -3.56 8.40
N GLU A 21 5.14 -4.86 8.58
CA GLU A 21 5.94 -5.68 9.51
C GLU A 21 7.43 -5.70 9.15
N ALA A 22 7.76 -5.79 7.86
CA ALA A 22 9.13 -5.72 7.38
C ALA A 22 9.77 -4.35 7.66
N ALA A 23 9.04 -3.25 7.42
CA ALA A 23 9.47 -1.90 7.74
C ALA A 23 9.68 -1.71 9.25
N ILE A 24 8.79 -2.23 10.10
CA ILE A 24 8.98 -2.26 11.56
C ILE A 24 10.27 -3.01 11.92
N SER A 25 10.49 -4.19 11.37
CA SER A 25 11.71 -4.96 11.64
C SER A 25 12.97 -4.19 11.25
N ARG A 26 12.93 -3.48 10.12
CA ARG A 26 14.02 -2.61 9.66
C ARG A 26 14.21 -1.39 10.57
N TYR A 27 13.13 -0.79 11.05
CA TYR A 27 13.15 0.34 11.97
C TYR A 27 13.90 0.00 13.26
N PHE A 28 13.64 -1.19 13.81
CA PHE A 28 14.33 -1.66 15.01
C PHE A 28 15.81 -2.04 14.75
N LYS A 29 16.15 -2.50 13.55
CA LYS A 29 17.51 -2.95 13.19
C LYS A 29 18.46 -1.82 12.75
N GLY A 30 17.95 -0.76 12.11
CA GLY A 30 18.77 0.29 11.50
C GLY A 30 18.67 1.65 12.20
N ARG A 31 19.82 2.32 12.44
CA ARG A 31 19.83 3.71 12.94
C ARG A 31 19.87 4.80 11.86
N LYS A 32 20.33 4.48 10.64
CA LYS A 32 20.64 5.49 9.61
C LYS A 32 19.45 5.88 8.71
N ASP A 33 18.41 5.07 8.67
CA ASP A 33 17.27 5.25 7.74
C ASP A 33 15.93 5.40 8.46
N ARG A 34 15.95 5.77 9.74
CA ARG A 34 14.73 5.82 10.58
C ARG A 34 13.66 6.72 10.01
N GLU A 35 14.00 7.94 9.57
CA GLU A 35 13.03 8.88 9.01
C GLU A 35 12.35 8.35 7.73
N ALA A 36 13.13 7.70 6.85
CA ALA A 36 12.59 7.09 5.64
C ALA A 36 11.68 5.89 5.95
N ILE A 37 12.07 5.08 6.94
CA ILE A 37 11.27 3.93 7.39
C ILE A 37 10.00 4.40 8.12
N GLU A 38 10.07 5.48 8.91
CA GLU A 38 8.91 6.09 9.55
C GLU A 38 7.93 6.61 8.51
N ALA A 39 8.41 7.31 7.47
CA ALA A 39 7.55 7.75 6.37
C ALA A 39 6.90 6.56 5.64
N GLU A 40 7.63 5.44 5.46
CA GLU A 40 7.09 4.20 4.90
C GLU A 40 5.98 3.63 5.79
N LEU A 41 6.23 3.53 7.09
CA LEU A 41 5.29 2.99 8.08
C LEU A 41 4.01 3.82 8.14
N VAL A 42 4.14 5.14 8.24
CA VAL A 42 2.99 6.06 8.26
C VAL A 42 2.14 5.89 7.00
N LEU A 43 2.77 5.77 5.82
CA LEU A 43 2.03 5.58 4.57
C LEU A 43 1.30 4.22 4.53
N LEU A 44 1.97 3.15 4.97
CA LEU A 44 1.39 1.81 5.03
C LEU A 44 0.25 1.73 6.06
N GLU A 45 0.41 2.34 7.23
CA GLU A 45 -0.61 2.39 8.28
C GLU A 45 -1.84 3.18 7.84
N LYS A 46 -1.63 4.36 7.22
CA LYS A 46 -2.71 5.11 6.57
C LYS A 46 -3.43 4.26 5.53
N ALA A 47 -2.70 3.53 4.69
CA ALA A 47 -3.33 2.67 3.69
C ALA A 47 -4.17 1.57 4.35
N LEU A 48 -3.69 0.95 5.44
CA LEU A 48 -4.44 -0.05 6.19
C LEU A 48 -5.71 0.50 6.86
N SER A 49 -5.66 1.75 7.31
CA SER A 49 -6.77 2.40 8.02
C SER A 49 -7.80 3.05 7.07
N SER A 50 -7.36 3.55 5.91
CA SER A 50 -8.21 4.31 4.98
C SER A 50 -8.79 3.49 3.84
N PHE A 51 -8.15 2.40 3.40
CA PHE A 51 -8.66 1.58 2.29
C PHE A 51 -9.56 0.45 2.77
N ASP A 52 -10.72 0.32 2.11
CA ASP A 52 -11.54 -0.89 2.19
C ASP A 52 -10.99 -1.94 1.22
N PHE A 53 -10.11 -2.81 1.72
CA PHE A 53 -9.55 -3.89 0.89
C PHE A 53 -10.58 -4.93 0.46
N ALA A 54 -11.73 -5.07 1.13
CA ALA A 54 -12.77 -5.97 0.65
C ALA A 54 -13.40 -5.39 -0.62
N ARG A 55 -13.76 -4.11 -0.59
CA ARG A 55 -14.30 -3.40 -1.76
C ARG A 55 -13.30 -3.33 -2.91
N LEU A 56 -12.04 -3.00 -2.60
CA LEU A 56 -10.97 -2.93 -3.60
C LEU A 56 -10.78 -4.24 -4.36
N ARG A 57 -10.69 -5.37 -3.63
CA ARG A 57 -10.51 -6.70 -4.25
C ARG A 57 -11.72 -7.14 -5.06
N SER A 58 -12.92 -6.75 -4.65
CA SER A 58 -14.14 -7.05 -5.40
C SER A 58 -14.26 -6.22 -6.68
N ARG A 59 -13.82 -4.96 -6.66
CA ARG A 59 -13.93 -4.03 -7.79
C ARG A 59 -12.77 -4.17 -8.78
N TRP A 60 -11.57 -4.46 -8.28
CA TRP A 60 -10.34 -4.59 -9.07
C TRP A 60 -9.66 -5.95 -8.79
N PRO A 61 -9.80 -6.92 -9.72
CA PRO A 61 -9.21 -8.26 -9.56
C PRO A 61 -7.69 -8.23 -9.40
N VAL A 62 -7.01 -7.24 -10.00
CA VAL A 62 -5.56 -7.05 -9.86
C VAL A 62 -5.12 -6.83 -8.40
N LEU A 63 -6.01 -6.30 -7.54
CA LEU A 63 -5.74 -6.11 -6.12
C LEU A 63 -6.04 -7.36 -5.28
N ALA A 64 -6.76 -8.34 -5.84
CA ALA A 64 -7.09 -9.60 -5.16
C ALA A 64 -5.90 -10.57 -5.06
N GLY A 65 -4.85 -10.33 -5.83
CA GLY A 65 -3.65 -11.15 -5.90
C GLY A 65 -3.72 -12.23 -6.98
N GLY A 66 -2.58 -12.83 -7.30
CA GLY A 66 -2.44 -13.76 -8.43
C GLY A 66 -2.17 -13.07 -9.77
N ASP A 67 -1.74 -11.81 -9.72
CA ASP A 67 -1.45 -10.98 -10.89
C ASP A 67 -0.06 -10.34 -10.71
N ASP A 68 0.77 -10.35 -11.76
CA ASP A 68 2.13 -9.78 -11.78
C ASP A 68 2.10 -8.29 -12.19
N ARG A 69 0.93 -7.67 -12.18
CA ARG A 69 0.82 -6.24 -12.48
C ARG A 69 1.47 -5.41 -11.39
N PRO A 70 2.31 -4.42 -11.75
CA PRO A 70 2.98 -3.59 -10.78
C PRO A 70 2.00 -2.60 -10.14
N VAL A 71 1.68 -2.84 -8.87
CA VAL A 71 0.86 -1.94 -8.06
C VAL A 71 1.77 -1.09 -7.20
N PHE A 72 1.45 0.20 -7.07
CA PHE A 72 2.24 1.15 -6.31
C PHE A 72 1.37 1.90 -5.30
N LEU A 73 1.81 1.94 -4.05
CA LEU A 73 1.26 2.82 -3.03
C LEU A 73 2.07 4.13 -3.03
N VAL A 74 1.40 5.25 -3.27
CA VAL A 74 2.01 6.59 -3.25
C VAL A 74 1.34 7.45 -2.21
N ASP A 75 2.12 8.33 -1.59
CA ASP A 75 1.54 9.42 -0.80
C ASP A 75 0.93 10.45 -1.77
N GLY A 76 -0.36 10.71 -1.65
CA GLY A 76 -1.07 11.68 -2.49
C GLY A 76 -0.99 13.10 -1.94
N ASP A 77 -1.14 14.11 -2.80
CA ASP A 77 -1.06 15.54 -2.44
C ASP A 77 -2.01 15.97 -1.30
N SER A 78 -3.09 15.23 -1.07
CA SER A 78 -4.07 15.51 -0.01
C SER A 78 -3.68 14.89 1.35
N GLY A 79 -2.49 14.30 1.48
CA GLY A 79 -2.04 13.58 2.68
C GLY A 79 -2.67 12.19 2.86
N LEU A 80 -3.44 11.75 1.85
CA LEU A 80 -4.06 10.43 1.77
C LEU A 80 -3.24 9.48 0.89
N PRO A 81 -3.15 8.19 1.27
CA PRO A 81 -2.46 7.21 0.45
C PRO A 81 -3.23 6.98 -0.87
N CYS A 82 -2.55 6.77 -1.98
CA CYS A 82 -3.16 6.48 -3.28
C CYS A 82 -2.57 5.20 -3.85
N LEU A 83 -3.40 4.29 -4.35
CA LEU A 83 -2.96 3.12 -5.10
C LEU A 83 -2.88 3.48 -6.58
N ARG A 84 -1.78 3.17 -7.24
CA ARG A 84 -1.55 3.38 -8.68
C ARG A 84 -1.15 2.08 -9.34
N PHE A 85 -1.85 1.69 -10.39
CA PHE A 85 -1.51 0.56 -11.23
C PHE A 85 -2.04 0.84 -12.63
N ASP A 86 -1.32 0.36 -13.66
CA ASP A 86 -1.59 0.74 -15.05
C ASP A 86 -1.72 2.28 -15.17
N ASP A 87 -2.84 2.79 -15.70
CA ASP A 87 -3.19 4.20 -15.78
C ASP A 87 -4.23 4.65 -14.72
N GLN A 88 -4.53 3.78 -13.74
CA GLN A 88 -5.51 4.07 -12.70
C GLN A 88 -4.85 4.58 -11.42
N ALA A 89 -5.54 5.50 -10.75
CA ALA A 89 -5.21 5.97 -9.41
C ALA A 89 -6.45 5.89 -8.53
N ILE A 90 -6.38 5.11 -7.45
CA ILE A 90 -7.46 4.93 -6.49
C ILE A 90 -7.09 5.66 -5.20
N ARG A 91 -8.00 6.52 -4.73
CA ARG A 91 -7.88 7.24 -3.45
C ARG A 91 -8.87 6.66 -2.44
N PRO A 92 -8.54 6.59 -1.15
CA PRO A 92 -9.51 6.30 -0.09
C PRO A 92 -10.51 7.46 0.03
N PRO A 93 -11.77 7.20 0.44
CA PRO A 93 -12.31 5.89 0.79
C PRO A 93 -12.82 5.14 -0.46
N ALA A 94 -11.95 4.86 -1.45
CA ALA A 94 -12.24 4.14 -2.69
C ALA A 94 -13.57 4.64 -3.29
N ASP A 95 -13.51 5.93 -3.64
CA ASP A 95 -14.58 6.90 -3.89
C ASP A 95 -15.98 6.34 -4.23
N GLU A 96 -16.94 7.08 -3.67
CA GLU A 96 -18.32 6.72 -3.38
C GLU A 96 -19.11 6.43 -4.68
N SER A 97 -20.04 5.47 -4.58
CA SER A 97 -20.97 5.15 -5.68
C SER A 97 -21.79 6.36 -6.11
#